data_AF-A0A4D4MMX0-F1
#
_entry.id   AF-A0A4D4MMX0-F1
#
_cell.length_a   1.000
_cell.length_b   1.000
_cell.length_c   1.000
_cell.angle_alpha   90.00
_cell.angle_beta   90.00
_cell.angle_gamma   90.00
#
_symmetry.space_group_name_H-M   'P 1'
#
loop_
_entity.id
_entity.type
_entity.pdbx_description
1 polymer ?
#
loop_
_entity_poly.entity_id
_entity_poly.type
_entity_poly.pdbx_seq_one_letter_code
_entity_poly.pdbx_strand_id
1 'polypeptide(L)'
;MDLTRLLHEDRPFALLRRRTPGRSTEDSATVEVLLGPVATYERLADLPDEGLALIPFRQIRERGFDVRDDGTPLLVLTPEESHEIPLEQALSQLPTHDVRVEDGGFDVADDEYAEIVGRVLREEIGRGEGANFVIRRTYEGEIPGFGRADALALFRRLLVGEQGAYWTFVVHTGTGKGPAGSSPEGRETGGRTLVGASPEVHVRMSGGTVVMNPISGTYRYPAEGPTPEDLLDFLADGKEIEELSMVVDEELKMMCTVGDMGGVVVGPRLKEMAHLAHTEYELRGRSSLDVRDVLRETMFAATVTGSPVQNACRVIERYEPLGRDGVGRGYYAGALALIGRDAGGAQTLDSPILIRTADIDADGRLRVPVGATLVRGSDPAGEVAETHAKAAGVLAALGVRPARPRQEGVRPRLADDPRVRAALDGRRASLAPFWLRMQERTDALTGHALVVDAEDTFTAMLAHVLRSSGLEVTVRRYDEPGLRKAVLAHEGPLVLGQDPAIRTTRPTPRCGSCARSPPRCSAVTATGCSASASAMS
;
A
#
# COMPACT_ATOMS: atom_id res chain seq x y z
N MET A 1 8.71 21.07 22.83
CA MET A 1 7.33 21.61 22.91
C MET A 1 6.58 20.87 24.01
N ASP A 2 5.64 21.53 24.69
CA ASP A 2 4.69 20.88 25.60
C ASP A 2 3.45 20.43 24.80
N LEU A 3 3.20 19.12 24.72
CA LEU A 3 2.08 18.53 23.95
C LEU A 3 0.71 18.90 24.53
N THR A 4 0.62 19.29 25.80
CA THR A 4 -0.67 19.70 26.40
C THR A 4 -1.25 20.95 25.73
N ARG A 5 -0.41 21.76 25.08
CA ARG A 5 -0.85 22.90 24.26
C ARG A 5 -1.81 22.50 23.14
N LEU A 6 -1.64 21.30 22.57
CA LEU A 6 -2.48 20.79 21.48
C LEU A 6 -3.94 20.58 21.91
N LEU A 7 -4.22 20.52 23.21
CA LEU A 7 -5.58 20.40 23.75
C LEU A 7 -6.38 21.71 23.66
N HIS A 8 -5.70 22.85 23.53
CA HIS A 8 -6.29 24.19 23.63
C HIS A 8 -6.04 25.05 22.39
N GLU A 9 -5.25 24.56 21.45
CA GLU A 9 -4.91 25.25 20.22
C GLU A 9 -5.83 24.80 19.09
N ASP A 10 -6.31 25.71 18.23
CA ASP A 10 -7.24 25.34 17.16
C ASP A 10 -6.55 24.84 15.89
N ARG A 11 -5.25 25.12 15.74
CA ARG A 11 -4.49 24.78 14.52
C ARG A 11 -4.50 23.26 14.26
N PRO A 12 -4.59 22.84 12.99
CA PRO A 12 -4.34 21.46 12.60
C PRO A 12 -2.95 21.01 13.03
N PHE A 13 -2.82 19.70 13.25
CA PHE A 13 -1.54 19.12 13.67
C PHE A 13 -1.39 17.67 13.20
N ALA A 14 -0.15 17.20 13.20
CA ALA A 14 0.19 15.79 13.09
C ALA A 14 1.24 15.40 14.12
N LEU A 15 1.08 14.24 14.77
CA LEU A 15 2.12 13.58 15.55
C LEU A 15 2.53 12.30 14.83
N LEU A 16 3.82 12.14 14.56
CA LEU A 16 4.36 11.01 13.81
C LEU A 16 5.48 10.34 14.61
N ARG A 17 5.35 9.04 14.88
CA ARG A 17 6.46 8.18 15.28
C ARG A 17 6.85 7.32 14.09
N ARG A 18 7.98 7.64 13.48
CA ARG A 18 8.48 6.96 12.28
C ARG A 18 9.63 6.01 12.63
N ARG A 19 9.61 4.80 12.09
CA ARG A 19 10.72 3.84 12.17
C ARG A 19 11.51 3.79 10.86
N THR A 20 11.88 4.97 10.35
CA THR A 20 12.62 5.10 9.10
C THR A 20 14.10 4.80 9.34
N PRO A 21 14.74 3.95 8.51
CA PRO A 21 16.18 3.68 8.60
C PRO A 21 17.00 4.98 8.68
N GLY A 22 17.85 5.09 9.70
CA GLY A 22 18.73 6.24 9.92
C GLY A 22 18.21 7.34 10.86
N ARG A 23 16.94 7.31 11.31
CA ARG A 23 16.38 8.34 12.23
C ARG A 23 16.60 8.07 13.73
N SER A 24 16.53 6.82 14.20
CA SER A 24 16.69 6.51 15.64
C SER A 24 16.85 5.01 15.90
N THR A 25 17.61 4.64 16.94
CA THR A 25 17.54 3.32 17.59
C THR A 25 16.35 3.29 18.56
N GLU A 26 15.95 2.12 19.09
CA GLU A 26 14.84 2.06 20.07
C GLU A 26 15.10 2.96 21.29
N ASP A 27 16.38 3.15 21.66
CA ASP A 27 16.83 3.98 22.79
C ASP A 27 16.79 5.50 22.51
N SER A 28 16.56 5.94 21.26
CA SER A 28 16.47 7.35 20.88
C SER A 28 15.16 7.69 20.15
N ALA A 29 14.11 6.89 20.36
CA ALA A 29 12.83 7.08 19.68
C ALA A 29 12.22 8.45 19.99
N THR A 30 11.77 9.16 18.96
CA THR A 30 11.10 10.45 19.05
C THR A 30 9.70 10.41 18.44
N VAL A 31 8.89 11.41 18.80
CA VAL A 31 7.63 11.77 18.17
C VAL A 31 7.84 13.14 17.52
N GLU A 32 7.68 13.18 16.20
CA GLU A 32 7.64 14.42 15.42
C GLU A 32 6.28 15.07 15.59
N VAL A 33 6.26 16.38 15.79
CA VAL A 33 5.04 17.20 15.88
C VAL A 33 5.08 18.23 14.78
N LEU A 34 4.07 18.25 13.92
CA LEU A 34 3.89 19.22 12.86
C LEU A 34 2.65 20.05 13.18
N LEU A 35 2.76 21.38 13.19
CA LEU A 35 1.62 22.28 13.33
C LEU A 35 1.59 23.24 12.15
N GLY A 36 0.41 23.44 11.56
CA GLY A 36 0.25 24.37 10.46
C GLY A 36 -1.11 24.25 9.77
N PRO A 37 -1.38 25.12 8.80
CA PRO A 37 -2.63 25.08 8.04
C PRO A 37 -2.73 23.82 7.18
N VAL A 38 -3.98 23.44 6.88
CA VAL A 38 -4.31 22.40 5.92
C VAL A 38 -4.96 23.02 4.69
N ALA A 39 -4.47 22.66 3.50
CA ALA A 39 -5.03 23.08 2.23
C ALA A 39 -5.45 21.89 1.38
N THR A 40 -6.44 22.10 0.52
CA THR A 40 -6.94 21.09 -0.43
C THR A 40 -6.30 21.28 -1.80
N TYR A 41 -5.92 20.18 -2.43
CA TYR A 41 -5.35 20.14 -3.77
C TYR A 41 -6.18 19.21 -4.66
N GLU A 42 -6.16 19.43 -5.97
CA GLU A 42 -6.87 18.56 -6.93
C GLU A 42 -5.95 17.47 -7.50
N ARG A 43 -4.65 17.75 -7.64
CA ARG A 43 -3.67 16.87 -8.29
C ARG A 43 -2.38 16.77 -7.48
N LEU A 44 -1.72 15.62 -7.56
CA LEU A 44 -0.41 15.39 -6.96
C LEU A 44 0.68 16.33 -7.51
N ALA A 45 0.59 16.69 -8.79
CA ALA A 45 1.53 17.62 -9.42
C ALA A 45 1.51 19.03 -8.80
N ASP A 46 0.42 19.41 -8.14
CA ASP A 46 0.25 20.75 -7.54
C ASP A 46 0.69 20.79 -6.05
N LEU A 47 1.12 19.66 -5.48
CA LEU A 47 1.56 19.59 -4.09
C LEU A 47 2.78 20.49 -3.82
N PRO A 48 2.92 21.09 -2.62
CA PRO A 48 4.09 21.87 -2.27
C PRO A 48 5.34 20.99 -2.15
N ASP A 49 6.53 21.62 -2.18
CA ASP A 49 7.82 20.93 -2.04
C ASP A 49 8.04 20.34 -0.64
N GLU A 50 7.32 20.84 0.36
CA GLU A 50 7.41 20.39 1.75
C GLU A 50 6.00 20.34 2.36
N GLY A 51 5.72 19.29 3.11
CA GLY A 51 4.44 19.11 3.79
C GLY A 51 4.06 17.66 4.03
N LEU A 52 2.99 17.44 4.78
CA LEU A 52 2.38 16.13 4.98
C LEU A 52 1.10 16.04 4.15
N ALA A 53 1.16 15.32 3.04
CA ALA A 53 0.02 15.06 2.18
C ALA A 53 -0.79 13.85 2.69
N LEU A 54 -2.13 13.97 2.68
CA LEU A 54 -3.09 12.90 2.91
C LEU A 54 -3.72 12.59 1.55
N ILE A 55 -3.33 11.49 0.95
CA ILE A 55 -3.71 11.12 -0.41
C ILE A 55 -4.84 10.09 -0.34
N PRO A 56 -6.08 10.44 -0.75
CA PRO A 56 -7.20 9.53 -0.70
C PRO A 56 -7.14 8.49 -1.84
N PHE A 57 -7.82 7.37 -1.67
CA PHE A 57 -7.83 6.30 -2.66
C PHE A 57 -8.36 6.78 -4.03
N ARG A 58 -9.33 7.70 -4.03
CA ARG A 58 -9.89 8.27 -5.27
C ARG A 58 -8.85 8.98 -6.14
N GLN A 59 -7.69 9.35 -5.59
CA GLN A 59 -6.63 10.02 -6.34
C GLN A 59 -6.02 9.12 -7.43
N ILE A 60 -6.22 7.79 -7.35
CA ILE A 60 -5.81 6.85 -8.40
C ILE A 60 -6.39 7.17 -9.78
N ARG A 61 -7.45 7.98 -9.85
CA ARG A 61 -7.99 8.58 -11.09
C ARG A 61 -6.91 9.30 -11.92
N GLU A 62 -5.86 9.84 -11.31
CA GLU A 62 -4.74 10.47 -12.02
C GLU A 62 -3.90 9.48 -12.85
N ARG A 63 -4.01 8.18 -12.57
CA ARG A 63 -3.46 7.11 -13.42
C ARG A 63 -4.38 6.70 -14.57
N GLY A 64 -5.57 7.30 -14.66
CA GLY A 64 -6.61 6.91 -15.62
C GLY A 64 -7.30 5.60 -15.26
N PHE A 65 -7.26 5.18 -13.99
CA PHE A 65 -7.91 3.96 -13.52
C PHE A 65 -9.32 4.25 -13.01
N ASP A 66 -10.20 3.26 -13.16
CA ASP A 66 -11.57 3.31 -12.64
C ASP A 66 -11.54 3.44 -11.12
N VAL A 67 -12.35 4.32 -10.55
CA VAL A 67 -12.45 4.45 -9.10
C VAL A 67 -13.79 5.06 -8.72
N ARG A 68 -14.36 4.59 -7.61
CA ARG A 68 -15.52 5.23 -6.99
C ARG A 68 -15.09 6.56 -6.39
N ASP A 69 -15.56 7.65 -6.99
CA ASP A 69 -15.35 9.00 -6.48
C ASP A 69 -16.28 9.27 -5.29
N ASP A 70 -15.72 9.29 -4.09
CA ASP A 70 -16.44 9.57 -2.84
C ASP A 70 -16.24 11.01 -2.33
N GLY A 71 -15.62 11.87 -3.14
CA GLY A 71 -15.37 13.28 -2.80
C GLY A 71 -14.30 13.51 -1.72
N THR A 72 -13.62 12.46 -1.23
CA THR A 72 -12.57 12.61 -0.22
C THR A 72 -11.43 13.49 -0.76
N PRO A 73 -11.04 14.57 -0.06
CA PRO A 73 -10.09 15.54 -0.59
C PRO A 73 -8.63 15.06 -0.48
N LEU A 74 -7.80 15.47 -1.45
CA LEU A 74 -6.35 15.45 -1.29
C LEU A 74 -5.97 16.66 -0.44
N LEU A 75 -5.45 16.40 0.76
CA LEU A 75 -5.12 17.44 1.74
C LEU A 75 -3.61 17.52 1.96
N VAL A 76 -3.10 18.70 2.30
CA VAL A 76 -1.72 18.88 2.73
C VAL A 76 -1.70 19.74 3.99
N LEU A 77 -1.10 19.20 5.06
CA LEU A 77 -0.68 20.00 6.20
C LEU A 77 0.70 20.59 5.89
N THR A 78 0.80 21.91 5.84
CA THR A 78 2.07 22.63 5.65
C THR A 78 2.60 23.09 7.00
N PRO A 79 3.66 22.46 7.56
CA PRO A 79 4.13 22.80 8.89
C PRO A 79 4.72 24.21 8.94
N GLU A 80 4.18 25.05 9.81
CA GLU A 80 4.79 26.33 10.22
C GLU A 80 5.71 26.13 11.44
N GLU A 81 5.38 25.13 12.26
CA GLU A 81 6.18 24.70 13.41
C GLU A 81 6.40 23.18 13.35
N SER A 82 7.65 22.77 13.59
CA SER A 82 8.05 21.36 13.64
C SER A 82 8.89 21.12 14.89
N HIS A 83 8.59 20.05 15.63
CA HIS A 83 9.31 19.67 16.84
C HIS A 83 9.59 18.17 16.87
N GLU A 84 10.70 17.77 17.49
CA GLU A 84 10.95 16.39 17.87
C GLU A 84 10.95 16.27 19.39
N ILE A 85 10.14 15.34 19.90
CA ILE A 85 9.97 15.11 21.34
C ILE A 85 10.40 13.68 21.65
N PRO A 86 11.27 13.43 22.65
CA PRO A 86 11.58 12.07 23.09
C PRO A 86 10.30 11.29 23.43
N LEU A 87 10.25 10.01 23.03
CA LEU A 87 9.05 9.20 23.18
C LEU A 87 8.55 9.12 24.63
N GLU A 88 9.46 8.95 25.60
CA GLU A 88 9.11 8.92 27.02
C GLU A 88 8.45 10.21 27.48
N GLN A 89 9.00 11.36 27.06
CA GLN A 89 8.43 12.66 27.34
C GLN A 89 7.04 12.79 26.70
N ALA A 90 6.87 12.42 25.43
CA ALA A 90 5.58 12.45 24.75
C ALA A 90 4.53 11.59 25.49
N LEU A 91 4.88 10.36 25.88
CA LEU A 91 4.00 9.45 26.60
C LEU A 91 3.56 9.97 27.98
N SER A 92 4.40 10.76 28.65
CA SER A 92 4.07 11.39 29.93
C SER A 92 3.12 12.59 29.81
N GLN A 93 3.07 13.23 28.63
CA GLN A 93 2.25 14.43 28.39
C GLN A 93 0.91 14.11 27.69
N LEU A 94 0.85 13.01 26.94
CA LEU A 94 -0.36 12.62 26.21
C LEU A 94 -1.49 12.16 27.16
N PRO A 95 -2.77 12.49 26.86
CA PRO A 95 -3.90 12.08 27.68
C PRO A 95 -4.03 10.55 27.82
N THR A 96 -4.57 10.11 28.95
CA THR A 96 -4.71 8.69 29.32
C THR A 96 -6.15 8.23 29.49
N HIS A 97 -7.14 9.11 29.31
CA HIS A 97 -8.55 8.79 29.52
C HIS A 97 -9.07 7.80 28.48
N ASP A 98 -10.11 7.06 28.83
CA ASP A 98 -10.78 6.12 27.95
C ASP A 98 -11.62 6.83 26.88
N VAL A 99 -11.45 6.37 25.64
CA VAL A 99 -12.27 6.80 24.51
C VAL A 99 -13.33 5.73 24.33
N ARG A 100 -14.60 6.13 24.46
CA ARG A 100 -15.74 5.22 24.36
C ARG A 100 -16.28 5.23 22.95
N VAL A 101 -16.29 4.06 22.32
CA VAL A 101 -17.00 3.83 21.06
C VAL A 101 -18.38 3.25 21.38
N GLU A 102 -19.42 3.84 20.79
CA GLU A 102 -20.79 3.37 20.84
C GLU A 102 -21.18 2.77 19.47
N ASP A 103 -22.16 1.86 19.48
CA ASP A 103 -22.71 1.19 18.28
C ASP A 103 -21.66 0.56 17.34
N GLY A 104 -20.59 0.03 17.93
CA GLY A 104 -19.46 -0.54 17.22
C GLY A 104 -19.77 -1.89 16.55
N GLY A 105 -19.50 -2.01 15.24
CA GLY A 105 -19.70 -3.26 14.49
C GLY A 105 -19.17 -3.19 13.05
N PHE A 106 -19.02 -4.35 12.41
CA PHE A 106 -18.69 -4.38 10.99
C PHE A 106 -19.91 -4.02 10.13
N ASP A 107 -19.69 -3.23 9.08
CA ASP A 107 -20.68 -2.87 8.05
C ASP A 107 -21.19 -4.11 7.30
N VAL A 108 -20.30 -5.08 7.07
CA VAL A 108 -20.57 -6.39 6.47
C VAL A 108 -20.31 -7.48 7.49
N ALA A 109 -21.33 -8.27 7.77
CA ALA A 109 -21.25 -9.41 8.68
C ALA A 109 -20.24 -10.46 8.18
N ASP A 110 -19.73 -11.29 9.10
CA ASP A 110 -18.72 -12.30 8.78
C ASP A 110 -19.18 -13.27 7.67
N ASP A 111 -20.42 -13.75 7.72
CA ASP A 111 -20.96 -14.65 6.70
C ASP A 111 -21.09 -13.98 5.32
N GLU A 112 -21.54 -12.72 5.29
CA GLU A 112 -21.68 -11.95 4.04
C GLU A 112 -20.30 -11.62 3.44
N TYR A 113 -19.32 -11.29 4.27
CA TYR A 113 -17.95 -11.06 3.79
C TYR A 113 -17.35 -12.36 3.23
N ALA A 114 -17.59 -13.51 3.87
CA ALA A 114 -17.18 -14.81 3.34
C ALA A 114 -17.83 -15.11 1.98
N GLU A 115 -19.10 -14.75 1.78
CA GLU A 115 -19.76 -14.87 0.47
C GLU A 115 -19.12 -13.98 -0.59
N ILE A 116 -18.79 -12.73 -0.25
CA ILE A 116 -18.09 -11.80 -1.14
C ILE A 116 -16.73 -12.39 -1.55
N VAL A 117 -15.95 -12.90 -0.58
CA VAL A 117 -14.68 -13.57 -0.84
C VAL A 117 -14.89 -14.74 -1.81
N GLY A 118 -15.82 -15.65 -1.51
CA GLY A 118 -16.10 -16.81 -2.36
C GLY A 118 -16.52 -16.44 -3.78
N ARG A 119 -17.23 -15.31 -3.97
CA ARG A 119 -17.57 -14.79 -5.30
C ARG A 119 -16.36 -14.24 -6.03
N VAL A 120 -15.51 -13.42 -5.41
CA VAL A 120 -14.29 -12.92 -6.04
C VAL A 120 -13.37 -14.06 -6.48
N LEU A 121 -13.22 -15.09 -5.64
CA LEU A 121 -12.42 -16.27 -5.97
C LEU A 121 -12.95 -17.01 -7.22
N ARG A 122 -14.27 -17.18 -7.34
CA ARG A 122 -14.87 -17.91 -8.46
C ARG A 122 -15.03 -17.07 -9.73
N GLU A 123 -15.46 -15.83 -9.58
CA GLU A 123 -15.93 -14.97 -10.67
C GLU A 123 -14.81 -14.10 -11.24
N GLU A 124 -13.80 -13.73 -10.44
CA GLU A 124 -12.69 -12.89 -10.88
C GLU A 124 -11.42 -13.73 -11.06
N ILE A 125 -10.88 -14.28 -9.96
CA ILE A 125 -9.63 -15.07 -9.99
C ILE A 125 -9.82 -16.36 -10.79
N GLY A 126 -10.94 -17.06 -10.57
CA GLY A 126 -11.29 -18.31 -11.26
C GLY A 126 -11.49 -18.14 -12.77
N ARG A 127 -11.79 -16.91 -13.23
CA ARG A 127 -11.94 -16.57 -14.66
C ARG A 127 -10.67 -15.97 -15.27
N GLY A 128 -9.64 -15.72 -14.47
CA GLY A 128 -8.37 -15.16 -14.93
C GLY A 128 -8.35 -13.63 -15.01
N GLU A 129 -9.31 -12.94 -14.38
CA GLU A 129 -9.36 -11.47 -14.38
C GLU A 129 -8.18 -10.84 -13.60
N GLY A 130 -7.55 -11.60 -12.71
CA GLY A 130 -6.34 -11.19 -11.98
C GLY A 130 -5.81 -12.30 -11.09
N ALA A 131 -4.64 -12.08 -10.51
CA ALA A 131 -3.98 -13.05 -9.64
C ALA A 131 -4.47 -12.92 -8.18
N ASN A 132 -4.68 -11.70 -7.73
CA ASN A 132 -5.11 -11.39 -6.37
C ASN A 132 -5.90 -10.07 -6.31
N PHE A 133 -6.77 -9.95 -5.31
CA PHE A 133 -7.57 -8.74 -5.06
C PHE A 133 -7.71 -8.50 -3.55
N VAL A 134 -7.84 -7.24 -3.13
CA VAL A 134 -8.12 -6.88 -1.74
C VAL A 134 -9.48 -6.22 -1.67
N ILE A 135 -10.41 -6.85 -0.95
CA ILE A 135 -11.77 -6.33 -0.76
C ILE A 135 -11.93 -5.84 0.67
N ARG A 136 -12.32 -4.57 0.82
CA ARG A 136 -12.56 -3.95 2.11
C ARG A 136 -13.90 -4.37 2.73
N ARG A 137 -13.89 -4.47 4.06
CA ARG A 137 -15.04 -4.19 4.94
C ARG A 137 -14.62 -3.19 6.02
N THR A 138 -15.55 -2.70 6.83
CA THR A 138 -15.31 -1.57 7.74
C THR A 138 -15.90 -1.84 9.10
N TYR A 139 -15.10 -1.68 10.14
CA TYR A 139 -15.67 -1.54 11.47
C TYR A 139 -16.11 -0.08 11.65
N GLU A 140 -17.39 0.13 11.93
CA GLU A 140 -18.03 1.43 12.12
C GLU A 140 -18.43 1.60 13.59
N GLY A 141 -18.60 2.84 14.03
CA GLY A 141 -19.11 3.20 15.36
C GLY A 141 -19.16 4.71 15.54
N GLU A 142 -19.48 5.17 16.74
CA GLU A 142 -19.52 6.60 17.09
C GLU A 142 -18.71 6.87 18.36
N ILE A 143 -18.04 8.02 18.42
CA ILE A 143 -17.34 8.51 19.61
C ILE A 143 -18.03 9.82 20.03
N PRO A 144 -19.01 9.76 20.94
CA PRO A 144 -19.77 10.94 21.33
C PRO A 144 -18.88 12.05 21.90
N GLY A 145 -19.00 13.25 21.33
CA GLY A 145 -18.20 14.40 21.76
C GLY A 145 -16.71 14.28 21.43
N PHE A 146 -16.37 13.49 20.41
CA PHE A 146 -14.99 13.31 19.95
C PHE A 146 -14.26 14.64 19.78
N GLY A 147 -13.07 14.71 20.37
CA GLY A 147 -12.22 15.88 20.26
C GLY A 147 -10.73 15.54 20.20
N ARG A 148 -9.92 16.61 20.23
CA ARG A 148 -8.45 16.53 20.15
C ARG A 148 -7.86 15.70 21.29
N ALA A 149 -8.46 15.76 22.48
CA ALA A 149 -8.04 14.96 23.62
C ALA A 149 -8.17 13.46 23.33
N ASP A 150 -9.27 13.03 22.72
CA ASP A 150 -9.50 11.63 22.33
C ASP A 150 -8.53 11.19 21.25
N ALA A 151 -8.32 12.01 20.23
CA ALA A 151 -7.33 11.76 19.17
C ALA A 151 -5.92 11.51 19.74
N LEU A 152 -5.49 12.34 20.69
CA LEU A 152 -4.20 12.20 21.37
C LEU A 152 -4.15 10.99 22.33
N ALA A 153 -5.25 10.66 23.00
CA ALA A 153 -5.36 9.46 23.84
C ALA A 153 -5.27 8.17 23.01
N LEU A 154 -5.94 8.12 21.85
CA LEU A 154 -5.86 7.00 20.91
C LEU A 154 -4.44 6.84 20.35
N PHE A 155 -3.80 7.94 19.97
CA PHE A 155 -2.40 7.92 19.53
C PHE A 155 -1.47 7.36 20.62
N ARG A 156 -1.64 7.80 21.88
CA ARG A 156 -0.89 7.27 23.02
C ARG A 156 -1.10 5.76 23.19
N ARG A 157 -2.33 5.27 23.08
CA ARG A 157 -2.63 3.84 23.18
C ARG A 157 -1.93 3.04 22.08
N LEU A 158 -1.91 3.53 20.84
CA LEU A 158 -1.16 2.88 19.77
C LEU A 158 0.35 2.89 20.03
N LEU A 159 0.92 3.99 20.52
CA LEU A 159 2.35 4.05 20.86
C LEU A 159 2.77 3.00 21.89
N VAL A 160 1.87 2.67 22.84
CA VAL A 160 2.12 1.72 23.92
C VAL A 160 1.77 0.28 23.52
N GLY A 161 0.65 0.09 22.82
CA GLY A 161 0.07 -1.21 22.51
C GLY A 161 0.62 -1.84 21.23
N GLU A 162 0.94 -1.04 20.21
CA GLU A 162 1.39 -1.54 18.92
C GLU A 162 2.92 -1.65 18.83
N GLN A 163 3.37 -2.72 18.16
CA GLN A 163 4.77 -3.00 17.89
C GLN A 163 4.95 -3.30 16.40
N GLY A 164 6.16 -3.08 15.89
CA GLY A 164 6.49 -3.38 14.50
C GLY A 164 5.95 -2.39 13.45
N ALA A 165 5.07 -1.45 13.84
CA ALA A 165 4.56 -0.42 12.93
C ALA A 165 5.70 0.41 12.30
N TYR A 166 5.57 0.66 11.00
CA TYR A 166 6.45 1.57 10.27
C TYR A 166 6.21 3.01 10.72
N TRP A 167 4.96 3.45 10.70
CA TRP A 167 4.51 4.71 11.27
C TRP A 167 3.39 4.47 12.29
N THR A 168 3.51 5.08 13.46
CA THR A 168 2.36 5.35 14.33
C THR A 168 2.06 6.83 14.23
N PHE A 169 0.81 7.21 13.98
CA PHE A 169 0.47 8.60 13.72
C PHE A 169 -0.90 9.01 14.23
N VAL A 170 -1.06 10.31 14.47
CA VAL A 170 -2.35 11.02 14.47
C VAL A 170 -2.21 12.25 13.59
N VAL A 171 -3.16 12.46 12.69
CA VAL A 171 -3.29 13.67 11.87
C VAL A 171 -4.67 14.24 12.11
N HIS A 172 -4.74 15.45 12.67
CA HIS A 172 -5.98 16.16 12.96
C HIS A 172 -6.04 17.42 12.08
N THR A 173 -7.00 17.45 11.15
CA THR A 173 -7.10 18.49 10.12
C THR A 173 -7.91 19.73 10.55
N GLY A 174 -8.38 19.77 11.80
CA GLY A 174 -9.14 20.86 12.40
C GLY A 174 -10.57 20.46 12.77
N THR A 175 -11.31 21.40 13.36
CA THR A 175 -12.68 21.21 13.89
C THR A 175 -13.76 21.90 13.03
N GLY A 176 -13.37 22.67 12.01
CA GLY A 176 -14.30 23.40 11.15
C GLY A 176 -15.01 22.47 10.16
N LYS A 177 -16.21 22.90 9.72
CA LYS A 177 -16.71 22.58 8.37
C LYS A 177 -15.58 22.98 7.43
N GLY A 178 -14.91 22.04 6.76
CA GLY A 178 -13.72 22.35 5.98
C GLY A 178 -14.06 23.31 4.83
N PRO A 179 -13.04 23.77 4.09
CA PRO A 179 -13.27 24.61 2.92
C PRO A 179 -14.30 23.92 2.03
N ALA A 180 -15.28 24.68 1.52
CA ALA A 180 -16.31 24.17 0.62
C ALA A 180 -15.62 23.48 -0.57
N GLY A 181 -15.49 22.16 -0.50
CA GLY A 181 -14.91 21.37 -1.55
C GLY A 181 -15.79 21.45 -2.79
N SER A 182 -15.16 21.42 -3.95
CA SER A 182 -15.72 21.33 -5.30
C SER A 182 -16.55 20.06 -5.56
N SER A 183 -17.09 19.41 -4.52
CA SER A 183 -18.00 18.28 -4.69
C SER A 183 -19.20 18.74 -5.53
N PRO A 184 -19.58 18.00 -6.59
CA PRO A 184 -20.72 18.33 -7.44
C PRO A 184 -22.06 18.38 -6.67
N GLU A 185 -22.08 17.87 -5.43
CA GLU A 185 -23.22 17.90 -4.49
C GLU A 185 -23.07 18.89 -3.33
N GLY A 186 -21.99 19.69 -3.26
CA GLY A 186 -21.82 20.69 -2.19
C GLY A 186 -21.64 20.11 -0.77
N ARG A 187 -21.19 18.85 -0.63
CA ARG A 187 -20.88 18.25 0.67
C ARG A 187 -19.66 18.94 1.30
N GLU A 188 -19.88 19.65 2.41
CA GLU A 188 -18.83 20.22 3.24
C GLU A 188 -17.93 19.10 3.78
N THR A 189 -16.64 19.07 3.42
CA THR A 189 -15.70 18.12 4.02
C THR A 189 -15.27 18.67 5.37
N GLY A 190 -16.02 18.34 6.43
CA GLY A 190 -15.66 18.69 7.81
C GLY A 190 -14.26 18.21 8.21
N GLY A 191 -13.79 18.73 9.35
CA GLY A 191 -12.57 18.26 9.99
C GLY A 191 -12.49 16.73 10.09
N ARG A 192 -11.31 16.18 9.79
CA ARG A 192 -10.99 14.76 9.84
C ARG A 192 -9.83 14.48 10.78
N THR A 193 -9.89 13.34 11.45
CA THR A 193 -8.79 12.82 12.26
C THR A 193 -8.46 11.40 11.80
N LEU A 194 -7.21 11.20 11.36
CA LEU A 194 -6.67 9.88 11.05
C LEU A 194 -5.74 9.45 12.19
N VAL A 195 -6.02 8.30 12.82
CA VAL A 195 -5.18 7.73 13.90
C VAL A 195 -4.83 6.30 13.54
N GLY A 196 -3.55 5.98 13.39
CA GLY A 196 -3.16 4.67 12.86
C GLY A 196 -1.76 4.20 13.23
N ALA A 197 -1.54 2.90 13.01
CA ALA A 197 -0.26 2.21 13.19
C ALA A 197 0.02 1.34 11.96
N SER A 198 0.43 1.97 10.86
CA SER A 198 0.66 1.29 9.60
C SER A 198 1.97 0.50 9.64
N PRO A 199 1.98 -0.79 9.28
CA PRO A 199 3.21 -1.59 9.20
C PRO A 199 4.01 -1.36 7.93
N GLU A 200 3.41 -0.74 6.90
CA GLU A 200 3.85 -0.88 5.52
C GLU A 200 4.24 0.46 4.90
N VAL A 201 5.38 0.45 4.22
CA VAL A 201 5.86 1.59 3.44
C VAL A 201 5.13 1.58 2.10
N HIS A 202 4.46 2.69 1.77
CA HIS A 202 3.99 2.92 0.41
C HIS A 202 5.18 3.16 -0.51
N VAL A 203 5.93 4.23 -0.23
CA VAL A 203 7.18 4.52 -0.93
C VAL A 203 8.07 5.45 -0.08
N ARG A 204 9.38 5.27 -0.19
CA ARG A 204 10.39 6.21 0.32
C ARG A 204 11.29 6.67 -0.79
N MET A 205 11.73 7.92 -0.73
CA MET A 205 12.79 8.46 -1.58
C MET A 205 13.81 9.24 -0.75
N SER A 206 15.09 8.91 -0.89
CA SER A 206 16.19 9.69 -0.31
C SER A 206 17.48 9.47 -1.11
N GLY A 207 18.22 10.55 -1.39
CA GLY A 207 19.47 10.48 -2.16
C GLY A 207 19.29 9.80 -3.53
N GLY A 208 18.15 10.05 -4.19
CA GLY A 208 17.77 9.43 -5.47
C GLY A 208 17.51 7.92 -5.40
N THR A 209 17.36 7.34 -4.21
CA THR A 209 17.00 5.93 -4.02
C THR A 209 15.53 5.84 -3.64
N VAL A 210 14.74 5.11 -4.44
CA VAL A 210 13.34 4.78 -4.16
C VAL A 210 13.28 3.41 -3.50
N VAL A 211 12.46 3.29 -2.45
CA VAL A 211 12.26 2.05 -1.71
C VAL A 211 10.77 1.77 -1.52
N MET A 212 10.34 0.55 -1.82
CA MET A 212 9.02 0.01 -1.54
C MET A 212 9.15 -1.26 -0.69
N ASN A 213 8.10 -1.65 0.03
CA ASN A 213 8.16 -2.75 0.97
C ASN A 213 6.87 -3.58 0.86
N PRO A 214 6.76 -4.46 -0.15
CA PRO A 214 5.63 -5.35 -0.27
C PRO A 214 5.55 -6.27 0.96
N ILE A 215 4.42 -6.22 1.66
CA ILE A 215 4.10 -7.07 2.81
C ILE A 215 2.86 -7.92 2.48
N SER A 216 3.00 -9.23 2.54
CA SER A 216 1.85 -10.14 2.47
C SER A 216 2.15 -11.45 3.20
N GLY A 217 1.08 -12.23 3.39
CA GLY A 217 1.07 -13.38 4.27
C GLY A 217 0.98 -12.98 5.74
N THR A 218 0.11 -13.65 6.49
CA THR A 218 -0.23 -13.27 7.87
C THR A 218 -0.14 -14.45 8.82
N TYR A 219 0.94 -14.50 9.60
CA TYR A 219 1.03 -15.41 10.73
C TYR A 219 0.30 -14.82 11.95
N ARG A 220 -0.90 -15.32 12.22
CA ARG A 220 -1.70 -14.91 13.38
C ARG A 220 -1.16 -15.56 14.64
N TYR A 221 -0.89 -14.77 15.67
CA TYR A 221 -0.35 -15.32 16.91
C TYR A 221 -1.43 -16.05 17.71
N PRO A 222 -1.17 -17.29 18.17
CA PRO A 222 -2.03 -17.98 19.13
C PRO A 222 -2.18 -17.21 20.44
N ALA A 223 -3.20 -17.56 21.24
CA ALA A 223 -3.44 -16.90 22.53
C ALA A 223 -2.25 -17.05 23.49
N GLU A 224 -1.63 -18.23 23.50
CA GLU A 224 -0.46 -18.64 24.29
C GLU A 224 0.83 -17.91 23.87
N GLY A 225 0.81 -17.26 22.70
CA GLY A 225 1.95 -16.60 22.07
C GLY A 225 2.49 -17.39 20.89
N PRO A 226 3.23 -16.74 19.99
CA PRO A 226 3.80 -17.41 18.83
C PRO A 226 4.95 -18.33 19.23
N THR A 227 5.10 -19.44 18.49
CA THR A 227 6.25 -20.36 18.56
C THR A 227 7.02 -20.38 17.22
N PRO A 228 8.32 -20.74 17.22
CA PRO A 228 9.05 -20.97 15.98
C PRO A 228 8.49 -22.13 15.15
N GLU A 229 7.94 -23.16 15.78
CA GLU A 229 7.36 -24.32 15.09
C GLU A 229 6.14 -23.91 14.24
N ASP A 230 5.19 -23.21 14.86
CA ASP A 230 4.01 -22.69 14.14
C ASP A 230 4.39 -21.69 13.03
N LEU A 231 5.45 -20.90 13.26
CA LEU A 231 5.96 -19.97 12.26
C LEU A 231 6.61 -20.73 11.08
N LEU A 232 7.31 -21.83 11.33
CA LEU A 232 7.90 -22.64 10.26
C LEU A 232 6.83 -23.30 9.39
N ASP A 233 5.73 -23.74 9.99
CA ASP A 233 4.56 -24.26 9.25
C ASP A 233 3.95 -23.16 8.36
N PHE A 234 3.77 -21.96 8.90
CA PHE A 234 3.37 -20.78 8.10
C PHE A 234 4.36 -20.47 6.98
N LEU A 235 5.67 -20.54 7.25
CA LEU A 235 6.70 -20.27 6.24
C LEU A 235 6.77 -21.36 5.15
N ALA A 236 6.22 -22.54 5.39
CA ALA A 236 6.12 -23.63 4.43
C ALA A 236 4.78 -23.65 3.67
N ASP A 237 3.80 -22.84 4.07
CA ASP A 237 2.49 -22.78 3.43
C ASP A 237 2.58 -22.24 2.00
N GLY A 238 2.14 -23.05 1.02
CA GLY A 238 2.15 -22.69 -0.39
C GLY A 238 1.28 -21.48 -0.72
N LYS A 239 0.14 -21.30 -0.04
CA LYS A 239 -0.73 -20.14 -0.21
C LYS A 239 0.01 -18.87 0.20
N GLU A 240 0.64 -18.87 1.36
CA GLU A 240 1.31 -17.70 1.93
C GLU A 240 2.58 -17.34 1.12
N ILE A 241 3.28 -18.34 0.57
CA ILE A 241 4.39 -18.14 -0.38
C ILE A 241 3.90 -17.50 -1.68
N GLU A 242 2.82 -18.02 -2.26
CA GLU A 242 2.22 -17.50 -3.48
C GLU A 242 1.75 -16.05 -3.29
N GLU A 243 1.05 -15.77 -2.20
CA GLU A 243 0.53 -14.44 -1.87
C GLU A 243 1.64 -13.39 -1.82
N LEU A 244 2.74 -13.67 -1.10
CA LEU A 244 3.88 -12.76 -1.04
C LEU A 244 4.56 -12.59 -2.41
N SER A 245 4.74 -13.68 -3.16
CA SER A 245 5.40 -13.62 -4.46
C SER A 245 4.61 -12.78 -5.47
N MET A 246 3.28 -12.90 -5.46
CA MET A 246 2.39 -12.12 -6.35
C MET A 246 2.47 -10.62 -6.08
N VAL A 247 2.46 -10.19 -4.81
CA VAL A 247 2.57 -8.76 -4.49
C VAL A 247 3.96 -8.20 -4.76
N VAL A 248 5.02 -9.02 -4.61
CA VAL A 248 6.40 -8.62 -4.96
C VAL A 248 6.51 -8.38 -6.45
N ASP A 249 5.98 -9.28 -7.28
CA ASP A 249 6.00 -9.12 -8.73
C ASP A 249 5.24 -7.85 -9.15
N GLU A 250 4.07 -7.58 -8.56
CA GLU A 250 3.29 -6.38 -8.90
C GLU A 250 4.00 -5.08 -8.47
N GLU A 251 4.55 -5.02 -7.27
CA GLU A 251 5.31 -3.84 -6.84
C GLU A 251 6.65 -3.70 -7.57
N LEU A 252 7.21 -4.79 -8.10
CA LEU A 252 8.38 -4.73 -8.95
C LEU A 252 8.07 -4.11 -10.32
N LYS A 253 6.84 -4.27 -10.84
CA LYS A 253 6.35 -3.53 -12.01
C LYS A 253 6.31 -2.03 -11.73
N MET A 254 5.82 -1.62 -10.55
CA MET A 254 5.83 -0.23 -10.11
C MET A 254 7.27 0.30 -9.98
N MET A 255 8.16 -0.47 -9.33
CA MET A 255 9.57 -0.13 -9.20
C MET A 255 10.26 0.02 -10.57
N CYS A 256 9.94 -0.82 -11.56
CA CYS A 256 10.47 -0.69 -12.92
C CYS A 256 9.92 0.53 -13.67
N THR A 257 8.79 1.07 -13.22
CA THR A 257 8.20 2.30 -13.78
C THR A 257 8.88 3.54 -13.22
N VAL A 258 9.19 3.55 -11.92
CA VAL A 258 9.80 4.72 -11.25
C VAL A 258 11.32 4.69 -11.18
N GLY A 259 11.93 3.51 -11.32
CA GLY A 259 13.37 3.32 -11.26
C GLY A 259 14.03 3.44 -12.64
N ASP A 260 14.97 4.38 -12.78
CA ASP A 260 15.75 4.63 -14.01
C ASP A 260 16.43 3.33 -14.53
N MET A 261 16.88 2.50 -13.58
CA MET A 261 17.55 1.22 -13.82
C MET A 261 16.77 0.05 -13.21
N GLY A 262 15.45 0.15 -13.17
CA GLY A 262 14.60 -0.88 -12.58
C GLY A 262 14.77 -1.00 -11.06
N GLY A 263 14.65 -2.23 -10.56
CA GLY A 263 14.63 -2.52 -9.13
C GLY A 263 15.43 -3.76 -8.73
N VAL A 264 15.82 -3.80 -7.45
CA VAL A 264 16.38 -4.98 -6.79
C VAL A 264 15.49 -5.43 -5.65
N VAL A 265 15.32 -6.73 -5.56
CA VAL A 265 14.59 -7.42 -4.50
C VAL A 265 15.56 -7.82 -3.39
N VAL A 266 15.28 -7.38 -2.17
CA VAL A 266 16.05 -7.67 -0.96
C VAL A 266 15.12 -8.34 0.06
N GLY A 267 15.53 -9.48 0.63
CA GLY A 267 14.73 -10.26 1.57
C GLY A 267 14.57 -11.72 1.13
N PRO A 268 13.56 -12.45 1.63
CA PRO A 268 12.47 -11.96 2.49
C PRO A 268 12.91 -11.75 3.95
N ARG A 269 12.11 -11.04 4.73
CA ARG A 269 12.29 -10.83 6.17
C ARG A 269 10.99 -11.09 6.91
N LEU A 270 11.10 -11.30 8.22
CA LEU A 270 9.95 -11.39 9.11
C LEU A 270 9.70 -10.05 9.80
N LYS A 271 8.46 -9.59 9.74
CA LYS A 271 7.97 -8.36 10.35
C LYS A 271 7.05 -8.70 11.52
N GLU A 272 7.60 -8.77 12.73
CA GLU A 272 6.87 -9.10 13.95
C GLU A 272 6.06 -7.87 14.44
N MET A 273 4.74 -8.04 14.63
CA MET A 273 3.83 -7.04 15.23
C MET A 273 3.26 -7.53 16.56
N ALA A 274 2.36 -6.77 17.19
CA ALA A 274 1.79 -7.12 18.50
C ALA A 274 0.86 -8.36 18.46
N HIS A 275 0.08 -8.50 17.38
CA HIS A 275 -0.95 -9.53 17.24
C HIS A 275 -0.65 -10.60 16.18
N LEU A 276 0.34 -10.36 15.33
CA LEU A 276 0.65 -11.16 14.15
C LEU A 276 2.08 -10.88 13.67
N ALA A 277 2.58 -11.67 12.74
CA ALA A 277 3.76 -11.36 11.95
C ALA A 277 3.44 -11.43 10.45
N HIS A 278 4.21 -10.68 9.67
CA HIS A 278 4.15 -10.73 8.22
C HIS A 278 5.49 -11.15 7.63
N THR A 279 5.46 -11.66 6.40
CA THR A 279 6.65 -11.76 5.56
C THR A 279 6.73 -10.57 4.63
N GLU A 280 7.94 -10.06 4.41
CA GLU A 280 8.14 -8.85 3.63
C GLU A 280 9.38 -8.96 2.73
N TYR A 281 9.32 -8.30 1.58
CA TYR A 281 10.51 -7.97 0.79
C TYR A 281 10.70 -6.46 0.77
N GLU A 282 11.91 -6.02 0.43
CA GLU A 282 12.20 -4.63 0.15
C GLU A 282 12.63 -4.52 -1.32
N LEU A 283 12.01 -3.60 -2.04
CA LEU A 283 12.37 -3.26 -3.41
C LEU A 283 13.14 -1.95 -3.39
N ARG A 284 14.28 -1.90 -4.07
CA ARG A 284 15.11 -0.69 -4.17
C ARG A 284 15.37 -0.34 -5.62
N GLY A 285 15.26 0.94 -5.97
CA GLY A 285 15.59 1.46 -7.30
C GLY A 285 16.29 2.81 -7.21
N ARG A 286 16.97 3.21 -8.28
CA ARG A 286 17.46 4.59 -8.44
C ARG A 286 16.44 5.36 -9.28
N SER A 287 16.08 6.57 -8.88
CA SER A 287 15.13 7.39 -9.61
C SER A 287 15.59 8.83 -9.70
N SER A 288 15.38 9.40 -10.88
CA SER A 288 15.57 10.81 -11.21
C SER A 288 14.25 11.60 -11.21
N LEU A 289 13.12 10.93 -10.95
CA LEU A 289 11.78 11.53 -10.99
C LEU A 289 11.54 12.48 -9.82
N ASP A 290 10.62 13.43 -10.01
CA ASP A 290 10.06 14.22 -8.92
C ASP A 290 9.26 13.32 -7.98
N VAL A 291 9.32 13.59 -6.67
CA VAL A 291 8.56 12.86 -5.64
C VAL A 291 7.06 12.78 -5.93
N ARG A 292 6.47 13.77 -6.60
CA ARG A 292 5.06 13.80 -7.01
C ARG A 292 4.78 12.80 -8.11
N ASP A 293 5.71 12.62 -9.04
CA ASP A 293 5.62 11.61 -10.09
C ASP A 293 5.81 10.21 -9.51
N VAL A 294 6.76 10.04 -8.59
CA VAL A 294 6.93 8.77 -7.85
C VAL A 294 5.65 8.39 -7.11
N LEU A 295 5.05 9.33 -6.36
CA LEU A 295 3.76 9.12 -5.70
C LEU A 295 2.68 8.74 -6.70
N ARG A 296 2.57 9.45 -7.83
CA ARG A 296 1.55 9.21 -8.84
C ARG A 296 1.65 7.81 -9.46
N GLU A 297 2.85 7.37 -9.82
CA GLU A 297 3.07 6.08 -10.47
C GLU A 297 2.97 4.89 -9.51
N THR A 298 3.11 5.12 -8.20
CA THR A 298 3.01 4.09 -7.16
C THR A 298 1.60 3.96 -6.56
N MET A 299 0.63 4.78 -6.99
CA MET A 299 -0.78 4.67 -6.56
C MET A 299 -1.46 3.40 -7.10
N PHE A 300 -2.05 2.55 -6.25
CA PHE A 300 -1.60 2.30 -4.87
C PHE A 300 -1.11 0.86 -4.79
N ALA A 301 -0.37 0.56 -3.73
CA ALA A 301 0.29 -0.73 -3.56
C ALA A 301 -0.65 -1.93 -3.80
N ALA A 302 -0.09 -2.98 -4.41
CA ALA A 302 -0.82 -4.19 -4.76
C ALA A 302 -1.36 -4.94 -3.52
N THR A 303 -0.66 -4.78 -2.39
CA THR A 303 -0.98 -5.34 -1.06
C THR A 303 -2.30 -4.82 -0.48
N VAL A 304 -2.82 -3.72 -1.01
CA VAL A 304 -4.10 -3.11 -0.59
C VAL A 304 -5.08 -2.91 -1.74
N THR A 305 -4.73 -3.33 -2.96
CA THR A 305 -5.57 -3.22 -4.16
C THR A 305 -5.76 -4.57 -4.84
N GLY A 306 -4.72 -5.09 -5.48
CA GLY A 306 -4.71 -6.33 -6.24
C GLY A 306 -3.80 -6.26 -7.46
N SER A 307 -3.77 -7.33 -8.26
CA SER A 307 -3.00 -7.43 -9.49
C SER A 307 -3.83 -8.04 -10.64
N PRO A 308 -3.81 -7.43 -11.85
CA PRO A 308 -3.20 -6.13 -12.18
C PRO A 308 -3.95 -4.95 -11.55
N VAL A 309 -3.24 -3.90 -11.11
CA VAL A 309 -3.85 -2.78 -10.34
C VAL A 309 -5.03 -2.12 -11.07
N GLN A 310 -4.92 -1.89 -12.38
CA GLN A 310 -6.00 -1.27 -13.16
C GLN A 310 -7.29 -2.11 -13.11
N ASN A 311 -7.18 -3.44 -13.23
CA ASN A 311 -8.36 -4.31 -13.14
C ASN A 311 -8.83 -4.48 -11.69
N ALA A 312 -7.91 -4.51 -10.73
CA ALA A 312 -8.24 -4.58 -9.31
C ALA A 312 -9.14 -3.42 -8.88
N CYS A 313 -8.93 -2.21 -9.42
CA CYS A 313 -9.81 -1.08 -9.13
C CYS A 313 -11.26 -1.31 -9.61
N ARG A 314 -11.44 -1.95 -10.77
CA ARG A 314 -12.77 -2.34 -11.25
C ARG A 314 -13.42 -3.44 -10.41
N VAL A 315 -12.62 -4.40 -9.92
CA VAL A 315 -13.09 -5.45 -9.01
C VAL A 315 -13.53 -4.82 -7.69
N ILE A 316 -12.72 -3.94 -7.11
CA ILE A 316 -13.06 -3.17 -5.90
C ILE A 316 -14.41 -2.47 -6.07
N GLU A 317 -14.65 -1.80 -7.19
CA GLU A 317 -15.93 -1.13 -7.43
C GLU A 317 -17.13 -2.09 -7.49
N ARG A 318 -16.93 -3.30 -8.04
CA ARG A 318 -17.98 -4.33 -8.15
C ARG A 318 -18.36 -4.99 -6.83
N TYR A 319 -17.39 -5.22 -5.94
CA TYR A 319 -17.58 -6.09 -4.76
C TYR A 319 -17.56 -5.36 -3.43
N GLU A 320 -16.97 -4.16 -3.34
CA GLU A 320 -16.98 -3.45 -2.06
C GLU A 320 -18.38 -2.91 -1.75
N PRO A 321 -18.86 -3.13 -0.51
CA PRO A 321 -20.14 -2.61 -0.07
C PRO A 321 -20.15 -1.08 -0.16
N LEU A 322 -21.29 -0.52 -0.53
CA LEU A 322 -21.53 0.90 -0.30
C LEU A 322 -21.75 1.08 1.20
N GLY A 323 -20.85 1.78 1.88
CA GLY A 323 -21.03 2.10 3.30
C GLY A 323 -22.32 2.90 3.52
N ARG A 324 -22.79 3.00 4.77
CA ARG A 324 -24.07 3.65 5.12
C ARG A 324 -24.24 5.07 4.56
N ASP A 325 -23.13 5.79 4.39
CA ASP A 325 -23.08 7.17 3.90
C ASP A 325 -22.76 7.29 2.38
N GLY A 326 -22.70 6.16 1.67
CA GLY A 326 -22.32 6.07 0.25
C GLY A 326 -20.83 6.29 -0.02
N VAL A 327 -20.01 6.37 1.03
CA VAL A 327 -18.57 6.68 0.95
C VAL A 327 -17.80 5.45 0.49
N GLY A 328 -16.93 5.65 -0.51
CA GLY A 328 -15.94 4.70 -0.97
C GLY A 328 -14.83 4.46 0.06
N ARG A 329 -13.63 4.13 -0.40
CA ARG A 329 -12.48 3.84 0.48
C ARG A 329 -12.02 5.03 1.32
N GLY A 330 -12.38 6.26 0.96
CA GLY A 330 -11.85 7.45 1.59
C GLY A 330 -10.32 7.43 1.55
N TYR A 331 -9.69 7.51 2.72
CA TYR A 331 -8.25 7.40 2.86
C TYR A 331 -7.71 5.96 2.96
N TYR A 332 -8.55 4.94 3.15
CA TYR A 332 -8.08 3.55 3.21
C TYR A 332 -7.40 3.14 1.91
N ALA A 333 -6.27 2.43 2.02
CA ALA A 333 -5.40 2.06 0.90
C ALA A 333 -4.76 3.24 0.16
N GLY A 334 -5.05 4.48 0.57
CA GLY A 334 -4.30 5.67 0.16
C GLY A 334 -2.96 5.78 0.88
N ALA A 335 -2.44 6.99 1.00
CA ALA A 335 -1.13 7.22 1.62
C ALA A 335 -1.07 8.50 2.45
N LEU A 336 -0.28 8.47 3.52
CA LEU A 336 0.34 9.71 4.03
C LEU A 336 1.66 9.89 3.30
N ALA A 337 2.04 11.10 2.95
CA ALA A 337 3.33 11.38 2.32
C ALA A 337 3.96 12.60 2.97
N LEU A 338 5.02 12.39 3.75
CA LEU A 338 5.87 13.48 4.21
C LEU A 338 6.88 13.80 3.11
N ILE A 339 6.64 14.93 2.45
CA ILE A 339 7.50 15.49 1.41
C ILE A 339 8.40 16.53 2.08
N GLY A 340 9.68 16.52 1.73
CA GLY A 340 10.63 17.50 2.25
C GLY A 340 11.90 17.56 1.43
N ARG A 341 12.91 18.25 1.97
CA ARG A 341 14.26 18.29 1.41
C ARG A 341 15.29 17.87 2.45
N ASP A 342 16.36 17.21 2.02
CA ASP A 342 17.51 16.95 2.87
C ASP A 342 18.41 18.19 3.01
N ALA A 343 19.47 18.09 3.82
CA ALA A 343 20.41 19.20 4.04
C ALA A 343 21.13 19.66 2.76
N GLY A 344 21.19 18.81 1.72
CA GLY A 344 21.74 19.15 0.41
C GLY A 344 20.70 19.76 -0.55
N GLY A 345 19.46 19.90 -0.11
CA GLY A 345 18.35 20.40 -0.92
C GLY A 345 17.70 19.35 -1.82
N ALA A 346 18.15 18.09 -1.78
CA ALA A 346 17.56 17.01 -2.56
C ALA A 346 16.20 16.62 -1.98
N GLN A 347 15.26 16.26 -2.84
CA GLN A 347 13.91 15.88 -2.42
C GLN A 347 13.94 14.60 -1.58
N THR A 348 13.06 14.55 -0.59
CA THR A 348 12.85 13.39 0.27
C THR A 348 11.36 13.07 0.33
N LEU A 349 11.06 11.79 0.40
CA LEU A 349 9.72 11.27 0.54
C LEU A 349 9.73 10.15 1.57
N ASP A 350 8.79 10.21 2.52
CA ASP A 350 8.52 9.13 3.44
C ASP A 350 7.00 8.95 3.56
N SER A 351 6.51 7.81 3.08
CA SER A 351 5.09 7.57 2.89
C SER A 351 4.68 6.19 3.40
N PRO A 352 3.87 6.06 4.46
CA PRO A 352 3.19 4.81 4.79
C PRO A 352 1.89 4.65 3.99
N ILE A 353 1.47 3.40 3.81
CA ILE A 353 0.11 3.09 3.34
C ILE A 353 -0.90 3.37 4.46
N LEU A 354 -2.06 3.92 4.13
CA LEU A 354 -3.17 4.15 5.07
C LEU A 354 -4.00 2.87 5.28
N ILE A 355 -3.44 1.96 6.07
CA ILE A 355 -4.08 0.78 6.65
C ILE A 355 -3.90 0.78 8.16
N ARG A 356 -4.66 -0.05 8.89
CA ARG A 356 -4.60 -0.08 10.37
C ARG A 356 -4.79 1.34 10.93
N THR A 357 -5.79 2.02 10.41
CA THR A 357 -6.05 3.44 10.64
C THR A 357 -7.54 3.63 10.90
N ALA A 358 -7.85 4.35 11.97
CA ALA A 358 -9.17 4.91 12.23
C ALA A 358 -9.30 6.25 11.51
N ASP A 359 -10.36 6.41 10.72
CA ASP A 359 -10.82 7.66 10.11
C ASP A 359 -12.03 8.15 10.90
N ILE A 360 -11.89 9.29 11.56
CA ILE A 360 -12.88 9.86 12.46
C ILE A 360 -13.23 11.26 11.96
N ASP A 361 -14.51 11.52 11.69
CA ASP A 361 -14.95 12.85 11.29
C ASP A 361 -15.21 13.78 12.48
N ALA A 362 -15.57 15.03 12.19
CA ALA A 362 -15.81 16.07 13.18
C ALA A 362 -17.00 15.77 14.11
N ASP A 363 -17.96 14.93 13.66
CA ASP A 363 -19.12 14.52 14.44
C ASP A 363 -18.83 13.26 15.29
N GLY A 364 -17.62 12.72 15.19
CA GLY A 364 -17.18 11.54 15.94
C GLY A 364 -17.56 10.22 15.29
N ARG A 365 -18.00 10.20 14.02
CA ARG A 365 -18.26 8.95 13.30
C ARG A 365 -16.92 8.27 13.00
N LEU A 366 -16.79 7.04 13.46
CA LEU A 366 -15.59 6.23 13.38
C LEU A 366 -15.71 5.22 12.23
N ARG A 367 -14.65 5.13 11.43
CA ARG A 367 -14.46 4.06 10.44
C ARG A 367 -13.08 3.46 10.59
N VAL A 368 -12.99 2.13 10.67
CA VAL A 368 -11.74 1.36 10.62
C VAL A 368 -11.83 0.35 9.47
N PRO A 369 -11.50 0.78 8.23
CA PRO A 369 -11.46 -0.09 7.08
C PRO A 369 -10.37 -1.16 7.19
N VAL A 370 -10.69 -2.37 6.73
CA VAL A 370 -9.78 -3.52 6.72
C VAL A 370 -10.11 -4.46 5.56
N GLY A 371 -9.10 -5.15 5.03
CA GLY A 371 -9.26 -6.15 3.98
C GLY A 371 -8.21 -7.24 4.11
N ALA A 372 -8.41 -8.30 3.34
CA ALA A 372 -7.49 -9.42 3.19
C ALA A 372 -7.11 -9.62 1.72
N THR A 373 -5.92 -10.16 1.47
CA THR A 373 -5.43 -10.43 0.12
C THR A 373 -6.01 -11.74 -0.35
N LEU A 374 -6.94 -11.68 -1.30
CA LEU A 374 -7.62 -12.86 -1.83
C LEU A 374 -6.79 -13.45 -2.95
N VAL A 375 -6.36 -14.69 -2.78
CA VAL A 375 -5.63 -15.49 -3.78
C VAL A 375 -6.39 -16.77 -4.09
N ARG A 376 -5.99 -17.49 -5.15
CA ARG A 376 -6.66 -18.73 -5.57
C ARG A 376 -6.82 -19.76 -4.44
N GLY A 377 -5.85 -19.84 -3.54
CA GLY A 377 -5.84 -20.75 -2.38
C GLY A 377 -6.55 -20.21 -1.12
N SER A 378 -7.15 -19.03 -1.17
CA SER A 378 -7.83 -18.43 -0.01
C SER A 378 -9.05 -19.25 0.44
N ASP A 379 -9.21 -19.37 1.76
CA ASP A 379 -10.40 -19.91 2.41
C ASP A 379 -11.27 -18.75 2.95
N PRO A 380 -12.54 -18.60 2.53
CA PRO A 380 -13.38 -17.48 2.96
C PRO A 380 -13.46 -17.25 4.48
N ALA A 381 -13.55 -18.32 5.28
CA ALA A 381 -13.59 -18.21 6.73
C ALA A 381 -12.24 -17.77 7.30
N GLY A 382 -11.14 -18.27 6.74
CA GLY A 382 -9.78 -17.80 7.00
C GLY A 382 -9.62 -16.30 6.76
N GLU A 383 -10.10 -15.79 5.62
CA GLU A 383 -9.98 -14.37 5.25
C GLU A 383 -10.83 -13.45 6.17
N VAL A 384 -12.02 -13.88 6.57
CA VAL A 384 -12.81 -13.20 7.61
C VAL A 384 -12.00 -13.07 8.89
N ALA A 385 -11.44 -14.18 9.37
CA ALA A 385 -10.67 -14.19 10.60
C ALA A 385 -9.36 -13.38 10.48
N GLU A 386 -8.78 -13.27 9.29
CA GLU A 386 -7.66 -12.39 9.00
C GLU A 386 -8.03 -10.92 9.13
N THR A 387 -9.18 -10.47 8.61
CA THR A 387 -9.60 -9.07 8.78
C THR A 387 -9.79 -8.68 10.26
N HIS A 388 -10.32 -9.59 11.10
CA HIS A 388 -10.38 -9.39 12.54
C HIS A 388 -8.98 -9.28 13.17
N ALA A 389 -8.05 -10.14 12.76
CA ALA A 389 -6.67 -10.12 13.23
C ALA A 389 -5.91 -8.85 12.78
N LYS A 390 -6.21 -8.33 11.59
CA LYS A 390 -5.63 -7.09 11.06
C LYS A 390 -6.19 -5.85 11.76
N ALA A 391 -7.49 -5.80 12.05
CA ALA A 391 -8.12 -4.66 12.75
C ALA A 391 -7.81 -4.64 14.27
N ALA A 392 -7.52 -5.81 14.85
CA ALA A 392 -7.15 -6.08 16.23
C ALA A 392 -6.49 -4.94 17.01
N GLY A 393 -5.37 -4.43 16.51
CA GLY A 393 -4.54 -3.46 17.21
C GLY A 393 -5.20 -2.10 17.35
N VAL A 394 -5.79 -1.62 16.26
CA VAL A 394 -6.55 -0.36 16.25
C VAL A 394 -7.81 -0.48 17.11
N LEU A 395 -8.52 -1.60 17.01
CA LEU A 395 -9.71 -1.87 17.82
C LEU A 395 -9.38 -1.98 19.31
N ALA A 396 -8.21 -2.49 19.67
CA ALA A 396 -7.72 -2.47 21.05
C ALA A 396 -7.40 -1.06 21.53
N ALA A 397 -6.79 -0.22 20.69
CA ALA A 397 -6.56 1.19 21.02
C ALA A 397 -7.86 2.00 21.15
N LEU A 398 -8.91 1.62 20.43
CA LEU A 398 -10.25 2.20 20.55
C LEU A 398 -11.04 1.68 21.76
N GLY A 399 -10.50 0.72 22.53
CA GLY A 399 -11.18 0.15 23.70
C GLY A 399 -12.36 -0.78 23.40
N VAL A 400 -12.64 -1.07 22.13
CA VAL A 400 -13.73 -1.99 21.73
C VAL A 400 -13.33 -3.46 21.81
N ARG A 401 -12.02 -3.74 21.96
CA ARG A 401 -11.49 -5.07 22.17
C ARG A 401 -10.44 -5.05 23.28
N PRO A 402 -10.32 -6.10 24.10
CA PRO A 402 -9.21 -6.20 25.04
C PRO A 402 -7.85 -6.09 24.34
N ALA A 403 -6.97 -5.27 24.91
CA ALA A 403 -5.57 -5.26 24.51
C ALA A 403 -4.92 -6.60 24.85
N ARG A 404 -3.99 -7.06 24.02
CA ARG A 404 -3.18 -8.23 24.38
C ARG A 404 -2.27 -7.83 25.55
N PRO A 405 -2.23 -8.60 26.66
CA PRO A 405 -1.29 -8.35 27.73
C PRO A 405 0.12 -8.30 27.16
N ARG A 406 0.86 -7.23 27.45
CA ARG A 406 2.28 -7.16 27.14
C ARG A 406 2.95 -8.25 27.98
N GLN A 407 3.42 -9.32 27.35
CA GLN A 407 4.17 -10.33 28.08
C GLN A 407 5.49 -9.70 28.51
N GLU A 408 5.64 -9.51 29.82
CA GLU A 408 6.92 -9.12 30.43
C GLU A 408 7.86 -10.32 30.37
N GLY A 409 8.67 -10.36 29.33
CA GLY A 409 9.72 -11.35 29.14
C GLY A 409 10.46 -11.11 27.83
N VAL A 410 11.79 -11.20 27.86
CA VAL A 410 12.62 -11.20 26.66
C VAL A 410 12.45 -12.57 25.98
N ARG A 411 11.35 -12.76 25.23
CA ARG A 411 11.29 -13.87 24.27
C ARG A 411 12.31 -13.54 23.17
N PRO A 412 13.13 -14.51 22.74
CA PRO A 412 13.94 -14.34 21.54
C PRO A 412 13.04 -13.94 20.37
N ARG A 413 13.47 -13.00 19.54
CA ARG A 413 12.71 -12.65 18.32
C ARG A 413 12.60 -13.90 17.46
N LEU A 414 11.43 -14.15 16.87
CA LEU A 414 11.26 -15.32 16.01
C LEU A 414 12.21 -15.26 14.80
N ALA A 415 12.49 -14.04 14.32
CA ALA A 415 13.47 -13.79 13.28
C ALA A 415 14.92 -14.20 13.64
N ASP A 416 15.22 -14.43 14.92
CA ASP A 416 16.54 -14.86 15.39
C ASP A 416 16.71 -16.38 15.44
N ASP A 417 15.63 -17.17 15.29
CA ASP A 417 15.72 -18.62 15.20
C ASP A 417 16.47 -19.02 13.90
N PRO A 418 17.57 -19.80 13.99
CA PRO A 418 18.34 -20.21 12.81
C PRO A 418 17.52 -20.98 11.76
N ARG A 419 16.50 -21.74 12.18
CA ARG A 419 15.61 -22.49 11.28
C ARG A 419 14.74 -21.54 10.48
N VAL A 420 14.22 -20.50 11.14
CA VAL A 420 13.40 -19.44 10.50
C VAL A 420 14.25 -18.67 9.49
N ARG A 421 15.48 -18.29 9.85
CA ARG A 421 16.41 -17.63 8.92
C ARG A 421 16.71 -18.51 7.70
N ALA A 422 17.01 -19.79 7.91
CA ALA A 422 17.26 -20.73 6.83
C ALA A 422 16.04 -20.90 5.89
N ALA A 423 14.82 -20.93 6.44
CA ALA A 423 13.59 -21.00 5.66
C ALA A 423 13.40 -19.73 4.79
N LEU A 424 13.63 -18.55 5.35
CA LEU A 424 13.57 -17.27 4.63
C LEU A 424 14.65 -17.19 3.54
N ASP A 425 15.89 -17.58 3.84
CA ASP A 425 16.99 -17.62 2.87
C ASP A 425 16.70 -18.60 1.72
N GLY A 426 16.05 -19.72 2.01
CA GLY A 426 15.60 -20.69 1.00
C GLY A 426 14.62 -20.08 -0.01
N ARG A 427 13.70 -19.21 0.42
CA ARG A 427 12.78 -18.48 -0.46
C ARG A 427 13.51 -17.49 -1.38
N ARG A 428 14.62 -16.91 -0.94
CA ARG A 428 15.42 -16.03 -1.79
C ARG A 428 16.03 -16.77 -2.98
N ALA A 429 16.33 -18.06 -2.84
CA ALA A 429 16.96 -18.87 -3.88
C ALA A 429 16.03 -19.19 -5.07
N SER A 430 14.71 -19.07 -4.92
CA SER A 430 13.75 -19.28 -6.01
C SER A 430 13.50 -18.03 -6.87
N LEU A 431 13.97 -16.86 -6.43
CA LEU A 431 13.85 -15.62 -7.19
C LEU A 431 14.81 -15.61 -8.39
N ALA A 432 14.40 -14.97 -9.50
CA ALA A 432 15.28 -14.82 -10.64
C ALA A 432 16.53 -14.01 -10.27
N PRO A 433 17.75 -14.50 -10.61
CA PRO A 433 18.99 -13.79 -10.32
C PRO A 433 19.05 -12.37 -10.89
N PHE A 434 18.32 -12.10 -11.97
CA PHE A 434 18.19 -10.79 -12.58
C PHE A 434 17.68 -9.73 -11.58
N TRP A 435 16.74 -10.08 -10.71
CA TRP A 435 16.16 -9.12 -9.75
C TRP A 435 16.91 -9.05 -8.42
N LEU A 436 17.95 -9.86 -8.21
CA LEU A 436 18.71 -9.90 -6.96
C LEU A 436 19.89 -8.92 -6.91
N ARG A 437 20.17 -8.23 -8.02
CA ARG A 437 21.27 -7.26 -8.15
C ARG A 437 20.90 -6.15 -9.14
N MET A 438 21.47 -4.97 -8.94
CA MET A 438 21.26 -3.85 -9.86
C MET A 438 21.83 -4.23 -11.22
N GLN A 439 21.04 -4.02 -12.27
CA GLN A 439 21.46 -4.36 -13.62
C GLN A 439 22.16 -3.17 -14.27
N GLU A 440 23.28 -3.46 -14.92
CA GLU A 440 23.98 -2.52 -15.79
C GLU A 440 23.58 -2.82 -17.23
N ARG A 441 23.54 -1.78 -18.06
CA ARG A 441 23.28 -1.96 -19.48
C ARG A 441 24.44 -2.70 -20.13
N THR A 442 24.12 -3.71 -20.92
CA THR A 442 25.05 -4.47 -21.76
C THR A 442 24.83 -4.12 -23.23
N ASP A 443 25.83 -4.40 -24.08
CA ASP A 443 25.73 -4.24 -25.54
C ASP A 443 25.43 -5.59 -26.23
N ALA A 444 24.74 -6.50 -25.54
CA ALA A 444 24.43 -7.83 -26.06
C ALA A 444 23.45 -7.78 -27.25
N LEU A 445 22.52 -6.82 -27.22
CA LEU A 445 21.54 -6.55 -28.26
C LEU A 445 21.64 -5.08 -28.70
N THR A 446 21.25 -4.81 -29.96
CA THR A 446 21.17 -3.45 -30.51
C THR A 446 19.87 -3.27 -31.30
N GLY A 447 19.45 -2.02 -31.44
CA GLY A 447 18.21 -1.67 -32.13
C GLY A 447 17.12 -1.21 -31.16
N HIS A 448 15.89 -1.12 -31.69
CA HIS A 448 14.74 -0.60 -30.99
C HIS A 448 13.64 -1.66 -30.90
N ALA A 449 13.10 -1.89 -29.71
CA ALA A 449 11.95 -2.76 -29.47
C ALA A 449 10.70 -1.92 -29.12
N LEU A 450 9.57 -2.30 -29.69
CA LEU A 450 8.26 -1.76 -29.36
C LEU A 450 7.51 -2.75 -28.47
N VAL A 451 7.13 -2.32 -27.28
CA VAL A 451 6.32 -3.11 -26.34
C VAL A 451 4.91 -2.51 -26.29
N VAL A 452 3.90 -3.36 -26.46
CA VAL A 452 2.48 -2.96 -26.35
C VAL A 452 1.93 -3.38 -25.01
N ASP A 453 1.58 -2.43 -24.16
CA ASP A 453 0.95 -2.64 -22.86
C ASP A 453 -0.55 -2.92 -22.99
N ALA A 454 -1.01 -4.01 -22.38
CA ALA A 454 -2.39 -4.48 -22.45
C ALA A 454 -3.07 -4.48 -21.06
N GLU A 455 -2.88 -3.39 -20.29
CA GLU A 455 -3.39 -3.20 -18.92
C GLU A 455 -2.70 -4.04 -17.84
N ASP A 456 -1.60 -4.71 -18.18
CA ASP A 456 -0.69 -5.34 -17.22
C ASP A 456 0.72 -4.74 -17.38
N THR A 457 1.11 -3.98 -16.36
CA THR A 457 2.40 -3.29 -16.26
C THR A 457 3.60 -4.22 -16.13
N PHE A 458 3.42 -5.56 -16.27
CA PHE A 458 4.51 -6.50 -16.53
C PHE A 458 5.39 -6.05 -17.71
N THR A 459 4.82 -5.29 -18.65
CA THR A 459 5.55 -4.63 -19.73
C THR A 459 6.67 -3.71 -19.23
N ALA A 460 6.56 -3.10 -18.05
CA ALA A 460 7.63 -2.30 -17.45
C ALA A 460 8.83 -3.16 -17.04
N MET A 461 8.58 -4.33 -16.44
CA MET A 461 9.63 -5.31 -16.12
C MET A 461 10.31 -5.82 -17.38
N LEU A 462 9.53 -6.20 -18.39
CA LEU A 462 10.06 -6.66 -19.67
C LEU A 462 10.89 -5.57 -20.36
N ALA A 463 10.38 -4.33 -20.40
CA ALA A 463 11.11 -3.21 -20.96
C ALA A 463 12.45 -3.00 -20.25
N HIS A 464 12.50 -3.18 -18.92
CA HIS A 464 13.75 -3.11 -18.18
C HIS A 464 14.74 -4.23 -18.57
N VAL A 465 14.28 -5.48 -18.70
CA VAL A 465 15.10 -6.59 -19.21
C VAL A 465 15.67 -6.29 -20.60
N LEU A 466 14.84 -5.82 -21.52
CA LEU A 466 15.25 -5.48 -22.89
C LEU A 466 16.26 -4.31 -22.90
N ARG A 467 16.03 -3.26 -22.10
CA ARG A 467 16.95 -2.13 -21.93
C ARG A 467 18.29 -2.55 -21.36
N SER A 468 18.29 -3.41 -20.34
CA SER A 468 19.52 -3.94 -19.72
C SER A 468 20.34 -4.79 -20.70
N SER A 469 19.67 -5.37 -21.70
CA SER A 469 20.31 -6.15 -22.77
C SER A 469 20.86 -5.28 -23.92
N GLY A 470 20.60 -3.96 -23.90
CA GLY A 470 21.14 -2.99 -24.86
C GLY A 470 20.13 -2.35 -25.82
N LEU A 471 18.89 -2.83 -25.84
CA LEU A 471 17.85 -2.29 -26.73
C LEU A 471 17.34 -0.92 -26.26
N GLU A 472 17.03 -0.05 -27.22
CA GLU A 472 16.09 1.05 -26.97
C GLU A 472 14.67 0.48 -26.90
N VAL A 473 13.85 0.95 -25.96
CA VAL A 473 12.50 0.38 -25.76
C VAL A 473 11.47 1.47 -25.61
N THR A 474 10.51 1.47 -26.52
CA THR A 474 9.27 2.25 -26.42
C THR A 474 8.14 1.35 -25.94
N VAL A 475 7.46 1.77 -24.87
CA VAL A 475 6.22 1.11 -24.39
C VAL A 475 5.04 1.99 -24.81
N ARG A 476 4.01 1.40 -25.42
CA ARG A 476 2.77 2.08 -25.80
C ARG A 476 1.55 1.31 -25.33
N ARG A 477 0.49 1.99 -24.89
CA ARG A 477 -0.75 1.31 -24.49
C ARG A 477 -1.51 0.77 -25.70
N TYR A 478 -2.22 -0.34 -25.51
CA TYR A 478 -3.02 -0.99 -26.54
C TYR A 478 -4.13 -0.09 -27.11
N ASP A 479 -4.65 0.83 -26.28
CA ASP A 479 -5.72 1.78 -26.58
C ASP A 479 -5.21 3.14 -27.05
N GLU A 480 -3.88 3.32 -27.16
CA GLU A 480 -3.28 4.59 -27.50
C GLU A 480 -3.57 4.99 -28.97
N PRO A 481 -4.01 6.23 -29.24
CA PRO A 481 -4.23 6.71 -30.60
C PRO A 481 -2.98 6.53 -31.50
N GLY A 482 -3.20 6.00 -32.70
CA GLY A 482 -2.14 5.77 -33.67
C GLY A 482 -1.24 4.56 -33.38
N LEU A 483 -1.51 3.75 -32.35
CA LEU A 483 -0.75 2.53 -32.05
C LEU A 483 -0.62 1.62 -33.28
N ARG A 484 -1.73 1.33 -33.95
CA ARG A 484 -1.72 0.44 -35.13
C ARG A 484 -0.75 0.90 -36.21
N LYS A 485 -0.66 2.21 -36.46
CA LYS A 485 0.27 2.77 -37.44
C LYS A 485 1.72 2.61 -36.96
N ALA A 486 1.98 2.87 -35.67
CA ALA A 486 3.30 2.71 -35.09
C ALA A 486 3.78 1.24 -35.14
N VAL A 487 2.90 0.29 -34.80
CA VAL A 487 3.19 -1.15 -34.87
C VAL A 487 3.51 -1.59 -36.30
N LEU A 488 2.70 -1.17 -37.29
CA LEU A 488 2.93 -1.53 -38.69
C LEU A 488 4.19 -0.90 -39.30
N ALA A 489 4.65 0.24 -38.75
CA ALA A 489 5.85 0.94 -39.20
C ALA A 489 7.12 0.50 -38.45
N HIS A 490 6.99 -0.32 -37.39
CA HIS A 490 8.13 -0.73 -36.57
C HIS A 490 8.86 -1.92 -37.21
N GLU A 491 10.16 -1.75 -37.48
CA GLU A 491 11.00 -2.76 -38.14
C GLU A 491 11.76 -3.67 -37.15
N GLY A 492 11.73 -3.34 -35.85
CA GLY A 492 12.43 -4.08 -34.79
C GLY A 492 11.53 -5.10 -34.06
N PRO A 493 12.02 -5.66 -32.93
CA PRO A 493 11.25 -6.58 -32.11
C PRO A 493 9.97 -5.94 -31.58
N LEU A 494 8.83 -6.57 -31.89
CA LEU A 494 7.53 -6.22 -31.31
C LEU A 494 7.19 -7.21 -30.20
N VAL A 495 6.94 -6.71 -28.99
CA VAL A 495 6.44 -7.54 -27.89
C VAL A 495 5.04 -7.12 -27.49
N LEU A 496 4.15 -8.10 -27.38
CA LEU A 496 2.78 -7.90 -26.93
C LEU A 496 2.70 -8.28 -25.44
N GLY A 497 2.28 -7.32 -24.62
CA GLY A 497 2.05 -7.51 -23.19
C GLY A 497 0.94 -8.53 -22.91
N GLN A 498 0.88 -8.98 -21.66
CA GLN A 498 -0.15 -9.91 -21.21
C GLN A 498 -1.50 -9.19 -21.10
N ASP A 499 -2.56 -9.81 -21.62
CA ASP A 499 -3.95 -9.40 -21.38
C ASP A 499 -4.59 -10.43 -20.45
N PRO A 500 -5.01 -10.04 -19.23
CA PRO A 500 -5.64 -10.97 -18.28
C PRO A 500 -6.90 -11.65 -18.87
N ALA A 501 -7.61 -11.02 -19.81
CA ALA A 501 -8.88 -11.53 -20.34
C ALA A 501 -8.76 -12.50 -21.55
N ILE A 502 -7.57 -12.71 -22.13
CA ILE A 502 -7.38 -13.46 -23.39
C ILE A 502 -7.58 -14.98 -23.26
N ARG A 503 -7.74 -15.54 -22.06
CA ARG A 503 -8.02 -16.99 -21.91
C ARG A 503 -9.45 -17.41 -22.28
N THR A 504 -10.34 -16.47 -22.61
CA THR A 504 -11.70 -16.79 -23.08
C THR A 504 -11.73 -16.98 -24.60
N THR A 505 -12.40 -18.03 -25.09
CA THR A 505 -12.43 -18.49 -26.49
C THR A 505 -13.18 -17.56 -27.47
N ARG A 506 -13.41 -16.30 -27.11
CA ARG A 506 -13.93 -15.26 -28.00
C ARG A 506 -12.88 -14.15 -28.14
N PRO A 507 -12.62 -13.63 -29.35
CA PRO A 507 -11.80 -12.44 -29.50
C PRO A 507 -12.48 -11.29 -28.76
N THR A 508 -11.93 -10.92 -27.61
CA THR A 508 -12.27 -9.69 -26.92
C THR A 508 -11.84 -8.51 -27.80
N PRO A 509 -12.57 -7.37 -27.80
CA PRO A 509 -12.24 -6.23 -28.65
C PRO A 509 -10.86 -5.63 -28.39
N ARG A 510 -10.27 -5.90 -27.20
CA ARG A 510 -9.06 -5.25 -26.67
C ARG A 510 -7.81 -5.53 -27.50
N CYS A 511 -7.59 -6.76 -27.97
CA CYS A 511 -6.46 -7.12 -28.86
C CYS A 511 -6.83 -7.30 -30.34
N GLY A 512 -8.09 -7.06 -30.73
CA GLY A 512 -8.57 -7.24 -32.10
C GLY A 512 -7.84 -6.38 -33.16
N SER A 513 -7.19 -5.29 -32.73
CA SER A 513 -6.39 -4.40 -33.58
C SER A 513 -5.00 -4.97 -33.94
N CYS A 514 -4.43 -5.85 -33.10
CA CYS A 514 -3.10 -6.46 -33.26
C CYS A 514 -3.16 -7.89 -33.83
N ALA A 515 -4.30 -8.59 -33.73
CA ALA A 515 -4.43 -10.00 -34.13
C ALA A 515 -4.37 -10.29 -35.65
N ARG A 516 -4.08 -9.28 -36.49
CA ARG A 516 -3.89 -9.44 -37.95
C ARG A 516 -2.54 -8.86 -38.39
N SER A 517 -1.44 -9.48 -37.96
CA SER A 517 -0.09 -9.15 -38.43
C SER A 517 0.26 -9.93 -39.71
N PRO A 518 0.96 -9.33 -40.70
CA PRO A 518 1.47 -10.03 -41.89
C PRO A 518 2.66 -10.97 -41.54
N PRO A 519 3.05 -11.91 -42.44
CA PRO A 519 3.92 -13.06 -42.11
C PRO A 519 5.40 -12.73 -41.82
N ARG A 520 5.74 -11.49 -41.45
CA ARG A 520 7.11 -11.04 -41.15
C ARG A 520 7.36 -10.67 -39.69
N CYS A 521 6.35 -10.70 -38.82
CA CYS A 521 6.52 -10.44 -37.39
C CYS A 521 6.69 -11.74 -36.60
N SER A 522 7.86 -11.96 -36.01
CA SER A 522 8.06 -12.95 -34.94
C SER A 522 7.39 -12.41 -33.66
N ALA A 523 6.07 -12.59 -33.53
CA ALA A 523 5.34 -12.19 -32.34
C ALA A 523 5.62 -13.18 -31.21
N VAL A 524 6.37 -12.77 -30.18
CA VAL A 524 6.49 -13.52 -28.93
C VAL A 524 5.31 -13.12 -28.06
N THR A 525 4.37 -14.05 -27.87
CA THR A 525 3.31 -13.91 -26.86
C THR A 525 3.87 -14.39 -25.53
N ALA A 526 3.88 -13.53 -24.52
CA ALA A 526 4.25 -13.92 -23.15
C ALA A 526 3.11 -14.74 -22.51
N THR A 527 2.74 -15.88 -23.08
CA THR A 527 1.74 -16.77 -22.48
C THR A 527 2.36 -17.57 -21.34
N GLY A 528 1.98 -17.25 -20.11
CA GLY A 528 2.18 -18.11 -18.94
C GLY A 528 3.55 -17.98 -18.27
N CYS A 529 3.72 -16.96 -17.43
CA CYS A 529 4.77 -16.91 -16.42
C CYS A 529 4.23 -16.26 -15.13
N SER A 530 3.10 -16.78 -14.62
CA SER A 530 2.68 -16.53 -13.23
C SER A 530 3.19 -17.64 -12.29
N ALA A 531 4.19 -18.41 -12.74
CA ALA A 531 4.88 -19.39 -11.94
C ALA A 531 6.37 -19.20 -12.21
N SER A 532 7.06 -18.58 -11.25
CA SER A 532 8.51 -18.41 -11.18
C SER A 532 9.15 -17.61 -12.33
N ALA A 533 9.85 -16.54 -11.95
CA ALA A 533 10.81 -15.85 -12.81
C ALA A 533 12.01 -16.73 -13.26
N SER A 534 11.97 -18.05 -12.98
CA SER A 534 12.97 -19.04 -13.36
C SER A 534 13.01 -19.40 -14.85
N ALA A 535 12.02 -19.00 -15.65
CA ALA A 535 11.92 -19.40 -17.07
C ALA A 535 12.61 -18.46 -18.08
N MET A 536 13.23 -17.36 -17.63
CA MET A 536 13.87 -16.35 -18.52
C MET A 536 15.41 -16.36 -18.46
N SER A 537 16.05 -17.45 -18.00
CA SER A 537 17.51 -17.63 -18.07
C SER A 537 17.96 -18.35 -19.33
#